data_AF-A0A925XFT3-F1
#
_entry.id   AF-A0A925XFT3-F1
#
_cell.length_a   1.000
_cell.length_b   1.000
_cell.length_c   1.000
_cell.angle_alpha   90.00
_cell.angle_beta   90.00
_cell.angle_gamma   90.00
#
_symmetry.space_group_name_H-M   'P 1'
#
loop_
_entity.id
_entity.type
_entity.pdbx_description
1 polymer ?
#
loop_
_entity_poly.entity_id
_entity_poly.type
_entity_poly.pdbx_seq_one_letter_code
_entity_poly.pdbx_strand_id
1 'polypeptide(L)'
;MAYFPDVPKIPYEGPKSKNQLAFKHYDPEQKVEGKKLKDLMRYTVCYWHTFRGTGSDPFGSATLQRPWDDGTNSVKNAVKRVDAAFEFIEKLGCPFYAFHDRDVAPEGDTLAETNKNLDAVVKALKAAQERTGIKLLWGTANMFSHPRFMHGAATTCNADVFACAAAQVKKALEVTLELGGANYVFWGGREGYHNLFNTDMKRELDHLAKFM
;
A
#
# COMPACT_ATOMS: atom_id res chain seq x y z
N MET A 1 17.53 -9.07 13.52
CA MET A 1 18.66 -8.51 12.76
C MET A 1 18.12 -7.34 11.96
N ALA A 2 18.84 -6.22 11.86
CA ALA A 2 18.36 -5.03 11.15
C ALA A 2 18.47 -5.22 9.62
N TYR A 3 17.48 -4.77 8.86
CA TYR A 3 17.44 -4.79 7.40
C TYR A 3 18.17 -3.59 6.77
N PHE A 4 18.31 -2.49 7.53
CA PHE A 4 19.05 -1.29 7.12
C PHE A 4 20.15 -0.97 8.14
N PRO A 5 21.15 -1.85 8.34
CA PRO A 5 22.11 -1.73 9.46
C PRO A 5 22.89 -0.41 9.45
N ASP A 6 23.18 0.13 8.27
CA ASP A 6 23.97 1.35 8.08
C ASP A 6 23.13 2.64 8.15
N VAL A 7 21.81 2.53 8.28
CA VAL A 7 20.90 3.67 8.35
C VAL A 7 20.39 3.83 9.79
N PRO A 8 20.75 4.92 10.50
CA PRO A 8 20.19 5.19 11.82
C PRO A 8 18.75 5.70 11.70
N LYS A 9 18.10 5.92 12.86
CA LYS A 9 16.90 6.76 12.87
C LYS A 9 17.28 8.16 12.42
N ILE A 10 16.55 8.73 11.46
CA ILE A 10 16.86 10.01 10.81
C ILE A 10 16.58 11.15 11.79
N PRO A 11 17.60 11.90 12.26
CA PRO A 11 17.42 13.03 13.16
C PRO A 11 17.04 14.30 12.40
N TYR A 12 16.56 15.30 13.11
CA TYR A 12 16.53 16.69 12.63
C TYR A 12 17.83 17.41 13.02
N GLU A 13 18.49 18.05 12.06
CA GLU A 13 19.74 18.80 12.28
C GLU A 13 19.67 20.26 11.79
N GLY A 14 18.52 20.69 11.28
CA GLY A 14 18.28 22.06 10.85
C GLY A 14 18.84 22.43 9.47
N PRO A 15 18.49 23.63 8.97
CA PRO A 15 18.61 24.00 7.55
C PRO A 15 20.05 24.15 7.04
N LYS A 16 21.03 24.23 7.96
CA LYS A 16 22.45 24.35 7.61
C LYS A 16 23.17 23.00 7.52
N SER A 17 22.54 21.91 7.98
CA SER A 17 23.16 20.58 7.97
C SER A 17 23.50 20.12 6.55
N LYS A 18 24.67 19.49 6.42
CA LYS A 18 25.13 18.81 5.21
C LYS A 18 25.03 17.29 5.31
N ASN A 19 24.65 16.74 6.46
CA ASN A 19 24.47 15.30 6.66
C ASN A 19 23.34 14.80 5.75
N GLN A 20 23.60 13.88 4.82
CA GLN A 20 22.57 13.39 3.89
C GLN A 20 21.44 12.63 4.60
N LEU A 21 21.72 11.99 5.74
CA LEU A 21 20.76 11.19 6.51
C LEU A 21 20.21 11.95 7.72
N ALA A 22 19.85 13.23 7.52
CA ALA A 22 19.17 14.07 8.52
C ALA A 22 18.12 14.98 7.86
N PHE A 23 17.04 15.29 8.58
CA PHE A 23 16.07 16.30 8.17
C PHE A 23 16.62 17.71 8.39
N LYS A 24 16.39 18.59 7.41
CA LYS A 24 16.83 20.00 7.45
C LYS A 24 15.70 20.94 7.83
N HIS A 25 14.46 20.53 7.54
CA HIS A 25 13.27 21.35 7.71
C HIS A 25 12.12 20.63 8.42
N TYR A 26 12.22 19.31 8.58
CA TYR A 26 11.21 18.53 9.29
C TYR A 26 11.69 18.23 10.71
N ASP A 27 11.34 19.12 11.64
CA ASP A 27 11.33 18.81 13.07
C ASP A 27 9.92 18.34 13.45
N PRO A 28 9.72 17.06 13.81
CA PRO A 28 8.40 16.53 14.11
C PRO A 28 7.71 17.22 15.29
N GLU A 29 8.48 17.83 16.22
CA GLU A 29 7.96 18.49 17.42
C GLU A 29 7.78 20.00 17.26
N GLN A 30 8.33 20.60 16.20
CA GLN A 30 8.13 22.01 15.88
C GLN A 30 6.63 22.32 15.75
N LYS A 31 6.19 23.40 16.41
CA LYS A 31 4.82 23.89 16.30
C LYS A 31 4.69 24.92 15.19
N VAL A 32 3.70 24.74 14.32
CA VAL A 32 3.25 25.70 13.31
C VAL A 32 1.76 25.90 13.52
N GLU A 33 1.32 27.14 13.70
CA GLU A 33 -0.08 27.48 14.01
C GLU A 33 -0.65 26.63 15.18
N GLY A 34 0.15 26.43 16.23
CA GLY A 34 -0.23 25.69 17.43
C GLY A 34 -0.23 24.16 17.33
N LYS A 35 -0.02 23.57 16.14
CA LYS A 35 0.04 22.11 15.92
C LYS A 35 1.47 21.65 15.65
N LYS A 36 1.85 20.46 16.13
CA LYS A 36 3.16 19.87 15.80
C LYS A 36 3.21 19.53 14.31
N LEU A 37 4.36 19.70 13.66
CA LEU A 37 4.52 19.41 12.25
C LEU A 37 4.17 17.98 11.89
N LYS A 38 4.48 16.99 12.74
CA LYS A 38 4.09 15.59 12.50
C LYS A 38 2.56 15.39 12.42
N ASP A 39 1.81 16.18 13.19
CA ASP A 39 0.34 16.11 13.24
C ASP A 39 -0.31 16.88 12.07
N LEU A 40 0.38 17.89 11.55
CA LEU A 40 -0.02 18.62 10.34
C LEU A 40 0.26 17.81 9.07
N MET A 41 1.49 17.32 8.93
CA MET A 41 1.96 16.67 7.71
C MET A 41 1.47 15.24 7.57
N ARG A 42 1.37 14.50 8.68
CA ARG A 42 0.87 13.11 8.73
C ARG A 42 1.52 12.24 7.64
N TYR A 43 2.84 12.33 7.51
CA TYR A 43 3.56 11.62 6.46
C TYR A 43 3.29 10.11 6.48
N THR A 44 3.15 9.56 5.28
CA THR A 44 2.73 8.19 5.05
C THR A 44 3.67 7.52 4.06
N VAL A 45 4.15 6.32 4.40
CA VAL A 45 4.96 5.51 3.48
C VAL A 45 4.05 4.61 2.64
N CYS A 46 4.19 4.70 1.32
CA CYS A 46 3.42 3.88 0.37
C CYS A 46 4.07 2.51 0.18
N TYR A 47 3.38 1.44 0.56
CA TYR A 47 3.96 0.10 0.58
C TYR A 47 4.37 -0.41 -0.82
N TRP A 48 3.56 -0.16 -1.84
CA TRP A 48 3.81 -0.62 -3.21
C TRP A 48 5.14 -0.10 -3.76
N HIS A 49 5.41 1.19 -3.69
CA HIS A 49 6.64 1.75 -4.24
C HIS A 49 7.87 1.38 -3.41
N THR A 50 7.76 1.39 -2.08
CA THR A 50 8.92 1.23 -1.20
C THR A 50 9.36 -0.23 -1.06
N PHE A 51 8.41 -1.17 -0.96
CA PHE A 51 8.70 -2.56 -0.61
C PHE A 51 8.32 -3.59 -1.67
N ARG A 52 7.56 -3.20 -2.71
CA ARG A 52 7.19 -4.09 -3.83
C ARG A 52 7.73 -3.64 -5.18
N GLY A 53 8.01 -2.34 -5.33
CA GLY A 53 8.62 -1.79 -6.53
C GLY A 53 9.96 -2.45 -6.81
N THR A 54 10.15 -2.85 -8.07
CA THR A 54 11.33 -3.57 -8.55
C THR A 54 12.28 -2.69 -9.38
N GLY A 55 11.83 -1.49 -9.75
CA GLY A 55 12.54 -0.60 -10.68
C GLY A 55 12.48 -1.06 -12.13
N SER A 56 11.64 -2.04 -12.46
CA SER A 56 11.34 -2.39 -13.85
C SER A 56 10.46 -1.33 -14.50
N ASP A 57 10.55 -1.21 -15.81
CA ASP A 57 9.71 -0.36 -16.64
C ASP A 57 9.29 -1.12 -17.92
N PRO A 58 8.48 -0.53 -18.82
CA PRO A 58 8.05 -1.23 -20.04
C PRO A 58 9.17 -1.68 -21.01
N PHE A 59 10.41 -1.23 -20.79
CA PHE A 59 11.58 -1.47 -21.65
C PHE A 59 12.74 -2.18 -20.93
N GLY A 60 12.62 -2.45 -19.63
CA GLY A 60 13.74 -2.96 -18.83
C GLY A 60 13.33 -3.80 -17.62
N SER A 61 14.24 -4.71 -17.23
CA SER A 61 14.08 -5.63 -16.11
C SER A 61 14.22 -4.95 -14.75
N ALA A 62 13.88 -5.68 -13.68
CA ALA A 62 14.08 -5.24 -12.30
C ALA A 62 15.55 -4.89 -12.00
N THR A 63 15.75 -3.78 -11.27
CA THR A 63 17.08 -3.23 -10.94
C THR A 63 17.31 -3.04 -9.43
N LEU A 64 16.23 -3.01 -8.63
CA LEU A 64 16.32 -2.73 -7.21
C LEU A 64 16.77 -3.95 -6.42
N GLN A 65 17.84 -3.78 -5.64
CA GLN A 65 18.33 -4.80 -4.72
C GLN A 65 17.66 -4.65 -3.35
N ARG A 66 17.10 -5.75 -2.85
CA ARG A 66 16.27 -5.79 -1.63
C ARG A 66 16.65 -7.02 -0.80
N PRO A 67 17.68 -6.94 0.07
CA PRO A 67 18.21 -8.11 0.78
C PRO A 67 17.20 -8.80 1.73
N TRP A 68 16.13 -8.11 2.09
CA TRP A 68 15.02 -8.67 2.87
C TRP A 68 14.02 -9.46 2.05
N ASP A 69 13.98 -9.29 0.72
CA ASP A 69 13.01 -9.96 -0.16
C ASP A 69 13.68 -11.15 -0.87
N ASP A 70 13.10 -12.34 -0.75
CA ASP A 70 13.60 -13.54 -1.44
C ASP A 70 13.06 -13.71 -2.87
N GLY A 71 12.29 -12.74 -3.36
CA GLY A 71 11.68 -12.73 -4.70
C GLY A 71 10.43 -13.59 -4.83
N THR A 72 10.11 -14.43 -3.83
CA THR A 72 8.93 -15.30 -3.91
C THR A 72 7.65 -14.54 -3.58
N ASN A 73 6.54 -14.94 -4.18
CA ASN A 73 5.19 -14.52 -3.78
C ASN A 73 4.64 -15.42 -2.65
N SER A 74 5.48 -15.79 -1.68
CA SER A 74 5.04 -16.59 -0.53
C SER A 74 4.52 -15.70 0.61
N VAL A 75 3.59 -16.23 1.42
CA VAL A 75 3.14 -15.55 2.65
C VAL A 75 4.31 -15.33 3.61
N LYS A 76 5.26 -16.26 3.67
CA LYS A 76 6.47 -16.13 4.50
C LYS A 76 7.31 -14.92 4.09
N ASN A 77 7.55 -14.73 2.80
CA ASN A 77 8.29 -13.57 2.31
C ASN A 77 7.50 -12.27 2.53
N ALA A 78 6.18 -12.29 2.33
CA ALA A 78 5.31 -11.16 2.66
C ALA A 78 5.40 -10.74 4.14
N VAL A 79 5.36 -11.69 5.07
CA VAL A 79 5.55 -11.41 6.51
C VAL A 79 6.95 -10.84 6.79
N LYS A 80 8.01 -11.37 6.15
CA LYS A 80 9.37 -10.83 6.28
C LYS A 80 9.46 -9.38 5.81
N ARG A 81 8.74 -9.00 4.74
CA ARG A 81 8.67 -7.60 4.28
C ARG A 81 7.98 -6.68 5.29
N VAL A 82 7.04 -7.17 6.09
CA VAL A 82 6.44 -6.36 7.17
C VAL A 82 7.50 -5.89 8.15
N ASP A 83 8.42 -6.77 8.57
CA ASP A 83 9.49 -6.38 9.49
C ASP A 83 10.41 -5.32 8.88
N ALA A 84 10.82 -5.50 7.62
CA ALA A 84 11.63 -4.51 6.90
C ALA A 84 10.88 -3.18 6.71
N ALA A 85 9.58 -3.23 6.44
CA ALA A 85 8.75 -2.06 6.27
C ALA A 85 8.65 -1.24 7.56
N PHE A 86 8.37 -1.89 8.68
CA PHE A 86 8.25 -1.19 9.96
C PHE A 86 9.60 -0.68 10.45
N GLU A 87 10.71 -1.40 10.24
CA GLU A 87 12.04 -0.84 10.53
C GLU A 87 12.30 0.45 9.74
N PHE A 88 11.99 0.46 8.44
CA PHE A 88 12.15 1.64 7.58
C PHE A 88 11.29 2.82 8.06
N ILE A 89 10.00 2.57 8.34
CA ILE A 89 9.06 3.60 8.79
C ILE A 89 9.47 4.16 10.16
N GLU A 90 9.90 3.29 11.09
CA GLU A 90 10.42 3.68 12.42
C GLU A 90 11.66 4.58 12.29
N LYS A 91 12.61 4.21 11.41
CA LYS A 91 13.84 4.99 11.17
C LYS A 91 13.54 6.34 10.52
N LEU A 92 12.57 6.39 9.60
CA LEU A 92 12.16 7.63 8.96
C LEU A 92 11.35 8.54 9.91
N GLY A 93 10.75 7.98 10.96
CA GLY A 93 9.90 8.72 11.90
C GLY A 93 8.51 9.04 11.31
N CYS A 94 8.05 8.26 10.34
CA CYS A 94 6.74 8.44 9.74
C CYS A 94 5.64 7.84 10.64
N PRO A 95 4.53 8.57 10.89
CA PRO A 95 3.44 8.04 11.72
C PRO A 95 2.53 7.04 11.00
N PHE A 96 2.54 7.02 9.66
CA PHE A 96 1.61 6.20 8.89
C PHE A 96 2.24 5.40 7.76
N TYR A 97 1.50 4.38 7.32
CA TYR A 97 1.69 3.67 6.04
C TYR A 97 0.37 3.51 5.29
N ALA A 98 0.46 3.17 4.01
CA ALA A 98 -0.69 2.85 3.15
C ALA A 98 -0.36 1.66 2.24
N PHE A 99 -1.37 0.85 1.89
CA PHE A 99 -1.16 -0.33 1.04
C PHE A 99 -2.38 -0.67 0.16
N HIS A 100 -2.13 -1.33 -0.98
CA HIS A 100 -3.13 -2.20 -1.60
C HIS A 100 -3.02 -3.62 -1.03
N ASP A 101 -4.13 -4.32 -0.92
CA ASP A 101 -4.20 -5.72 -0.49
C ASP A 101 -3.16 -6.63 -1.18
N ARG A 102 -2.95 -6.49 -2.50
CA ARG A 102 -1.97 -7.26 -3.28
C ARG A 102 -0.51 -6.83 -3.11
N ASP A 103 -0.25 -5.69 -2.45
CA ASP A 103 1.11 -5.27 -2.13
C ASP A 103 1.64 -6.01 -0.90
N VAL A 104 0.75 -6.21 0.08
CA VAL A 104 1.11 -6.80 1.37
C VAL A 104 0.99 -8.31 1.34
N ALA A 105 0.05 -8.89 0.59
CA ALA A 105 -0.15 -10.34 0.55
C ALA A 105 -0.25 -10.90 -0.87
N PRO A 106 0.26 -12.12 -1.11
CA PRO A 106 0.13 -12.78 -2.40
C PRO A 106 -1.30 -13.30 -2.63
N GLU A 107 -1.76 -13.19 -3.86
CA GLU A 107 -2.98 -13.88 -4.32
C GLU A 107 -2.75 -15.41 -4.35
N GLY A 108 -3.78 -16.17 -3.99
CA GLY A 108 -3.80 -17.64 -4.11
C GLY A 108 -4.57 -18.10 -5.35
N ASP A 109 -4.75 -19.41 -5.52
CA ASP A 109 -5.47 -19.95 -6.68
C ASP A 109 -6.98 -19.74 -6.57
N THR A 110 -7.47 -19.49 -5.35
CA THR A 110 -8.88 -19.19 -5.08
C THR A 110 -9.04 -17.92 -4.24
N LEU A 111 -10.25 -17.36 -4.23
CA LEU A 111 -10.60 -16.24 -3.35
C LEU A 111 -10.40 -16.61 -1.87
N ALA A 112 -10.74 -17.84 -1.48
CA ALA A 112 -10.59 -18.31 -0.10
C ALA A 112 -9.12 -18.35 0.33
N GLU A 113 -8.24 -18.88 -0.54
CA GLU A 113 -6.80 -18.89 -0.30
C GLU A 113 -6.20 -17.48 -0.29
N THR A 114 -6.63 -16.63 -1.21
CA THR A 114 -6.23 -15.22 -1.26
C THR A 114 -6.57 -14.49 0.03
N ASN A 115 -7.79 -14.67 0.53
CA ASN A 115 -8.23 -14.07 1.79
C ASN A 115 -7.43 -14.62 2.98
N LYS A 116 -7.18 -15.94 3.02
CA LYS A 116 -6.37 -16.58 4.06
C LYS A 116 -4.92 -16.06 4.07
N ASN A 117 -4.33 -15.86 2.89
CA ASN A 117 -3.00 -15.28 2.74
C ASN A 117 -2.96 -13.85 3.28
N LEU A 118 -3.96 -13.03 2.93
CA LEU A 118 -4.08 -11.67 3.43
C LEU A 118 -4.23 -11.65 4.95
N ASP A 119 -5.07 -12.50 5.54
CA ASP A 119 -5.27 -12.60 6.99
C ASP A 119 -3.97 -12.90 7.74
N ALA A 120 -3.14 -13.80 7.19
CA ALA A 120 -1.84 -14.13 7.78
C ALA A 120 -0.90 -12.92 7.83
N VAL A 121 -0.87 -12.10 6.78
CA VAL A 121 -0.03 -10.88 6.75
C VAL A 121 -0.63 -9.77 7.60
N VAL A 122 -1.96 -9.63 7.63
CA VAL A 122 -2.66 -8.65 8.47
C VAL A 122 -2.37 -8.86 9.94
N LYS A 123 -2.31 -10.12 10.40
CA LYS A 123 -1.86 -10.45 11.76
C LYS A 123 -0.45 -9.91 12.05
N ALA A 124 0.48 -10.01 11.11
CA ALA A 124 1.84 -9.49 11.25
C ALA A 124 1.86 -7.95 11.24
N LEU A 125 1.10 -7.31 10.34
CA LEU A 125 0.94 -5.85 10.29
C LEU A 125 0.40 -5.32 11.62
N LYS A 126 -0.65 -5.94 12.16
CA LYS A 126 -1.25 -5.56 13.44
C LYS A 126 -0.26 -5.64 14.60
N ALA A 127 0.47 -6.75 14.71
CA ALA A 127 1.52 -6.90 15.72
C ALA A 127 2.62 -5.84 15.58
N ALA A 128 2.98 -5.48 14.34
CA ALA A 128 3.94 -4.42 14.08
C ALA A 128 3.41 -3.02 14.43
N GLN A 129 2.12 -2.74 14.17
CA GLN A 129 1.47 -1.50 14.63
C GLN A 129 1.46 -1.40 16.16
N GLU A 130 1.13 -2.49 16.86
CA GLU A 130 1.13 -2.55 18.33
C GLU A 130 2.53 -2.31 18.91
N ARG A 131 3.57 -2.90 18.30
CA ARG A 131 4.97 -2.74 18.74
C ARG A 131 5.48 -1.30 18.57
N THR A 132 5.07 -0.62 17.51
CA THR A 132 5.72 0.62 17.05
C THR A 132 4.88 1.88 17.24
N GLY A 133 3.56 1.73 17.38
CA GLY A 133 2.60 2.83 17.36
C GLY A 133 2.36 3.45 15.97
N ILE A 134 3.00 2.92 14.91
CA ILE A 134 2.73 3.31 13.51
C ILE A 134 1.31 2.88 13.15
N LYS A 135 0.60 3.71 12.39
CA LYS A 135 -0.83 3.51 12.07
C LYS A 135 -1.06 3.34 10.57
N LEU A 136 -2.15 2.69 10.22
CA LEU A 136 -2.61 2.67 8.84
C LEU A 136 -3.29 4.01 8.52
N LEU A 137 -2.81 4.75 7.51
CA LEU A 137 -3.59 5.89 7.02
C LEU A 137 -4.76 5.37 6.19
N TRP A 138 -4.49 4.50 5.22
CA TRP A 138 -5.52 3.88 4.41
C TRP A 138 -5.09 2.56 3.80
N GLY A 139 -6.06 1.65 3.66
CA GLY A 139 -5.97 0.50 2.78
C GLY A 139 -6.79 0.72 1.50
N THR A 140 -6.54 -0.11 0.51
CA THR A 140 -7.30 -0.14 -0.75
C THR A 140 -7.17 -1.51 -1.43
N ALA A 141 -7.94 -1.74 -2.49
CA ALA A 141 -7.87 -2.94 -3.31
C ALA A 141 -7.14 -2.66 -4.63
N ASN A 142 -6.13 -3.46 -4.96
CA ASN A 142 -5.53 -3.44 -6.29
C ASN A 142 -6.40 -4.21 -7.26
N MET A 143 -7.27 -3.49 -7.97
CA MET A 143 -8.17 -4.02 -8.99
C MET A 143 -7.72 -3.61 -10.40
N PHE A 144 -6.41 -3.56 -10.65
CA PHE A 144 -5.87 -3.06 -11.92
C PHE A 144 -4.64 -3.82 -12.45
N SER A 145 -3.94 -4.57 -11.59
CA SER A 145 -2.77 -5.35 -11.98
C SER A 145 -3.11 -6.73 -12.56
N HIS A 146 -4.07 -7.46 -11.98
CA HIS A 146 -4.39 -8.81 -12.44
C HIS A 146 -5.09 -8.77 -13.82
N PRO A 147 -4.78 -9.69 -14.77
CA PRO A 147 -5.37 -9.70 -16.11
C PRO A 147 -6.90 -9.68 -16.17
N ARG A 148 -7.57 -10.25 -15.15
CA ARG A 148 -9.04 -10.23 -15.02
C ARG A 148 -9.64 -8.82 -15.09
N PHE A 149 -8.88 -7.79 -14.68
CA PHE A 149 -9.32 -6.39 -14.66
C PHE A 149 -8.98 -5.62 -15.93
N MET A 150 -8.48 -6.28 -16.99
CA MET A 150 -8.10 -5.64 -18.25
C MET A 150 -9.20 -4.72 -18.82
N HIS A 151 -10.47 -5.12 -18.65
CA HIS A 151 -11.64 -4.39 -19.14
C HIS A 151 -12.39 -3.63 -18.03
N GLY A 152 -11.71 -3.25 -16.95
CA GLY A 152 -12.33 -2.59 -15.79
C GLY A 152 -12.60 -3.54 -14.62
N ALA A 153 -12.96 -2.97 -13.47
CA ALA A 153 -13.35 -3.73 -12.29
C ALA A 153 -14.84 -3.50 -11.98
N ALA A 154 -15.21 -2.33 -11.48
CA ALA A 154 -16.62 -1.94 -11.34
C ALA A 154 -17.23 -1.49 -12.68
N THR A 155 -16.42 -0.93 -13.60
CA THR A 155 -16.86 -0.55 -14.96
C THR A 155 -16.75 -1.68 -15.97
N THR A 156 -16.51 -2.91 -15.53
CA THR A 156 -16.31 -4.05 -16.43
C THR A 156 -17.58 -4.41 -17.23
N CYS A 157 -17.36 -4.91 -18.44
CA CYS A 157 -18.42 -5.51 -19.25
C CYS A 157 -18.77 -6.95 -18.82
N ASN A 158 -18.00 -7.57 -17.89
CA ASN A 158 -18.21 -8.93 -17.40
C ASN A 158 -18.69 -8.95 -15.93
N ALA A 159 -19.93 -9.38 -15.70
CA ALA A 159 -20.53 -9.44 -14.35
C ALA A 159 -19.72 -10.29 -13.34
N ASP A 160 -19.01 -11.33 -13.78
CA ASP A 160 -18.17 -12.15 -12.89
C ASP A 160 -16.95 -11.35 -12.38
N VAL A 161 -16.39 -10.48 -13.22
CA VAL A 161 -15.30 -9.58 -12.83
C VAL A 161 -15.80 -8.53 -11.85
N PHE A 162 -17.02 -8.01 -12.04
CA PHE A 162 -17.67 -7.09 -11.10
C PHE A 162 -17.84 -7.75 -9.73
N ALA A 163 -18.33 -9.00 -9.69
CA ALA A 163 -18.50 -9.74 -8.46
C ALA A 163 -17.14 -10.03 -7.76
N CYS A 164 -16.10 -10.36 -8.54
CA CYS A 164 -14.74 -10.54 -8.02
C CYS A 164 -14.18 -9.25 -7.40
N ALA A 165 -14.36 -8.11 -8.07
CA ALA A 165 -13.97 -6.79 -7.58
C ALA A 165 -14.69 -6.45 -6.26
N ALA A 166 -16.00 -6.73 -6.18
CA ALA A 166 -16.81 -6.47 -4.98
C ALA A 166 -16.34 -7.33 -3.80
N ALA A 167 -16.04 -8.61 -4.04
CA ALA A 167 -15.50 -9.50 -3.02
C ALA A 167 -14.12 -9.03 -2.51
N GLN A 168 -13.26 -8.54 -3.42
CA GLN A 168 -11.94 -8.01 -3.07
C GLN A 168 -12.06 -6.72 -2.24
N VAL A 169 -12.92 -5.77 -2.64
CA VAL A 169 -13.16 -4.52 -1.89
C VAL A 169 -13.75 -4.80 -0.51
N LYS A 170 -14.70 -5.73 -0.40
CA LYS A 170 -15.23 -6.16 0.90
C LYS A 170 -14.09 -6.59 1.82
N LYS A 171 -13.20 -7.48 1.35
CA LYS A 171 -12.10 -7.98 2.18
C LYS A 171 -11.11 -6.86 2.53
N ALA A 172 -10.78 -5.98 1.59
CA ALA A 172 -9.88 -4.86 1.82
C ALA A 172 -10.46 -3.86 2.84
N LEU A 173 -11.78 -3.61 2.82
CA LEU A 173 -12.47 -2.79 3.82
C LEU A 173 -12.40 -3.42 5.21
N GLU A 174 -12.67 -4.73 5.33
CA GLU A 174 -12.61 -5.46 6.60
C GLU A 174 -11.20 -5.38 7.22
N VAL A 175 -10.17 -5.61 6.42
CA VAL A 175 -8.78 -5.54 6.85
C VAL A 175 -8.37 -4.10 7.20
N THR A 176 -8.80 -3.12 6.42
CA THR A 176 -8.54 -1.70 6.70
C THR A 176 -9.14 -1.30 8.04
N LEU A 177 -10.38 -1.74 8.31
CA LEU A 177 -11.04 -1.55 9.59
C LEU A 177 -10.29 -2.24 10.73
N GLU A 178 -9.88 -3.51 10.55
CA GLU A 178 -9.15 -4.28 11.56
C GLU A 178 -7.82 -3.62 11.97
N LEU A 179 -7.12 -3.03 11.01
CA LEU A 179 -5.84 -2.33 11.22
C LEU A 179 -6.01 -0.85 11.63
N GLY A 180 -7.26 -0.40 11.84
CA GLY A 180 -7.57 0.96 12.28
C GLY A 180 -7.26 2.04 11.25
N GLY A 181 -7.45 1.74 9.95
CA GLY A 181 -7.26 2.68 8.86
C GLY A 181 -8.12 3.93 9.02
N ALA A 182 -7.52 5.11 8.87
CA ALA A 182 -8.23 6.39 8.97
C ALA A 182 -9.08 6.71 7.74
N ASN A 183 -8.73 6.15 6.58
CA ASN A 183 -9.44 6.31 5.32
C ASN A 183 -9.45 4.98 4.56
N TYR A 184 -10.29 4.90 3.52
CA TYR A 184 -10.24 3.85 2.51
C TYR A 184 -10.25 4.52 1.14
N VAL A 185 -9.40 4.07 0.23
CA VAL A 185 -9.20 4.72 -1.08
C VAL A 185 -9.78 3.88 -2.20
N PHE A 186 -10.37 4.55 -3.20
CA PHE A 186 -10.67 3.98 -4.51
C PHE A 186 -9.86 4.74 -5.56
N TRP A 187 -8.90 4.05 -6.18
CA TRP A 187 -8.21 4.56 -7.36
C TRP A 187 -8.59 3.70 -8.56
N GLY A 188 -9.35 4.30 -9.49
CA GLY A 188 -9.91 3.61 -10.65
C GLY A 188 -8.91 3.35 -11.76
N GLY A 189 -7.83 2.60 -11.50
CA GLY A 189 -6.74 2.38 -12.47
C GLY A 189 -7.18 1.73 -13.80
N ARG A 190 -8.31 1.01 -13.80
CA ARG A 190 -8.96 0.44 -15.00
C ARG A 190 -10.42 0.90 -15.17
N GLU A 191 -10.89 1.81 -14.32
CA GLU A 191 -12.28 2.28 -14.33
C GLU A 191 -12.42 3.41 -15.36
N GLY A 192 -12.45 3.00 -16.63
CA GLY A 192 -12.47 3.86 -17.80
C GLY A 192 -12.33 3.02 -19.05
N TYR A 193 -12.05 3.66 -20.18
CA TYR A 193 -12.01 2.99 -21.48
C TYR A 193 -10.71 3.25 -22.23
N HIS A 194 -10.33 2.30 -23.08
CA HIS A 194 -9.25 2.49 -24.06
C HIS A 194 -9.79 3.03 -25.40
N ASN A 195 -11.03 2.70 -25.75
CA ASN A 195 -11.67 3.10 -26.98
C ASN A 195 -13.17 3.33 -26.72
N LEU A 196 -13.75 4.39 -27.30
CA LEU A 196 -15.17 4.70 -27.13
C LEU A 196 -16.10 3.77 -27.94
N PHE A 197 -15.62 3.16 -29.04
CA PHE A 197 -16.46 2.35 -29.94
C PHE A 197 -17.04 1.09 -29.28
N ASN A 198 -16.43 0.60 -28.19
CA ASN A 198 -16.88 -0.58 -27.46
C ASN A 198 -17.21 -0.28 -25.99
N THR A 199 -17.49 0.97 -25.66
CA THR A 199 -17.77 1.43 -24.29
C THR A 199 -19.14 2.07 -24.22
N ASP A 200 -20.01 1.48 -23.40
CA ASP A 200 -21.24 2.15 -22.96
C ASP A 200 -20.92 2.96 -21.69
N MET A 201 -20.41 4.17 -21.88
CA MET A 201 -19.93 5.02 -20.79
C MET A 201 -21.03 5.29 -19.75
N LYS A 202 -22.29 5.44 -20.19
CA LYS A 202 -23.39 5.66 -19.27
C LYS A 202 -23.58 4.43 -18.37
N ARG A 203 -23.66 3.23 -18.96
CA ARG A 203 -23.84 2.00 -18.19
C ARG A 203 -22.68 1.74 -17.24
N GLU A 204 -21.44 1.96 -17.70
CA GLU A 204 -20.25 1.76 -16.88
C GLU A 204 -20.20 2.71 -15.67
N LEU A 205 -20.54 3.99 -15.86
CA LEU A 205 -20.66 4.95 -14.75
C LEU A 205 -21.81 4.59 -13.80
N ASP A 206 -22.94 4.10 -14.32
CA ASP A 206 -24.07 3.62 -13.50
C ASP A 206 -23.67 2.39 -12.67
N HIS A 207 -22.81 1.50 -13.20
CA HIS A 207 -22.26 0.36 -12.44
C HIS A 207 -21.27 0.80 -11.37
N LEU A 208 -20.35 1.72 -11.70
CA LEU A 208 -19.39 2.28 -10.74
C LEU A 208 -20.13 2.96 -9.59
N ALA A 209 -21.17 3.74 -9.87
CA ALA A 209 -21.99 4.38 -8.84
C ALA A 209 -22.72 3.39 -7.91
N LYS A 210 -23.08 2.19 -8.40
CA LYS A 210 -23.68 1.12 -7.58
C LYS A 210 -22.66 0.35 -6.74
N PHE A 211 -21.40 0.34 -7.19
CA PHE A 211 -20.31 -0.35 -6.51
C PHE A 211 -19.79 0.43 -5.31
N MET A 212 -19.83 1.77 -5.39
CA MET A 212 -19.42 2.72 -4.36
C MET A 212 -20.46 2.86 -3.24
#